data_AF-A0A813F189-F1
#
_entry.id   AF-A0A813F189-F1
#
_cell.length_a   1.000
_cell.length_b   1.000
_cell.length_c   1.000
_cell.angle_alpha   90.00
_cell.angle_beta   90.00
_cell.angle_gamma   90.00
#
_symmetry.space_group_name_H-M   'P 1'
#
loop_
_entity.id
_entity.type
_entity.pdbx_description
1 polymer ?
#
loop_
_entity_poly.entity_id
_entity_poly.type
_entity_poly.pdbx_seq_one_letter_code
_entity_poly.pdbx_strand_id
1 'polypeptide(L)'
;MGKPRPIGPRFRCCLTLLSVLPLLLCLVREGPAFLLRRTVPVNSASSRLQGRAGPRSRPSGKIALRSFLSSGTSAVDVPDDWRKSKEPSNEDSWPLWASLPIAPYERRVTMRYEMVPGQLWGFEQKQGILYIHVPVRMTVYRMQTRRGLFIYAPIAPTKELISMIRELEALYGEVAYIVLPTVAVEHKYVVGPFSQFFPKAEVWVCPGQFSVPLQLPLQFLGFPLDHRLKWLPKDPKDSSVPAAWREEGLDFRVLGPVGKDLVNGAFAETVFYIRRLRTMLVTDLVVSISSEPPEIVAEEPRALIFHARDDAKAPLEATREAMLRGWRRMAAFALFFQWSAVVAEDVSMTQLRA
;
A
#
# COMPACT_ATOMS: atom_id res chain seq x y z
N MET A 1 -56.55 29.22 -11.10
CA MET A 1 -55.90 27.93 -10.78
C MET A 1 -54.60 27.85 -11.56
N GLY A 2 -53.38 27.73 -11.07
CA GLY A 2 -52.75 27.71 -9.75
C GLY A 2 -51.25 27.56 -10.03
N LYS A 3 -50.40 28.48 -9.53
CA LYS A 3 -48.93 28.41 -9.69
C LYS A 3 -48.37 27.25 -8.85
N PRO A 4 -47.35 26.49 -9.32
CA PRO A 4 -46.65 25.56 -8.44
C PRO A 4 -45.64 26.31 -7.56
N ARG A 5 -45.71 26.04 -6.25
CA ARG A 5 -44.78 26.47 -5.19
C ARG A 5 -43.67 25.42 -4.98
N PRO A 6 -42.57 25.77 -4.29
CA PRO A 6 -41.30 25.05 -4.38
C PRO A 6 -41.23 23.79 -3.52
N ILE A 7 -40.36 22.88 -3.95
CA ILE A 7 -39.99 21.60 -3.34
C ILE A 7 -39.20 21.86 -2.05
N GLY A 8 -39.61 21.21 -0.95
CA GLY A 8 -38.91 21.22 0.34
C GLY A 8 -37.53 20.51 0.29
N PRO A 9 -36.74 20.59 1.38
CA PRO A 9 -35.33 20.28 1.34
C PRO A 9 -35.11 18.77 1.18
N ARG A 10 -34.57 18.36 0.03
CA ARG A 10 -33.92 17.05 -0.09
C ARG A 10 -32.57 17.14 0.61
N PHE A 11 -32.42 16.39 1.69
CA PHE A 11 -31.11 16.06 2.26
C PHE A 11 -30.25 15.43 1.15
N ARG A 12 -29.29 16.20 0.63
CA ARG A 12 -28.21 15.65 -0.18
C ARG A 12 -27.16 15.11 0.79
N CYS A 13 -27.08 13.80 0.89
CA CYS A 13 -25.90 13.14 1.44
C CYS A 13 -24.72 13.51 0.51
N CYS A 14 -23.74 14.24 1.05
CA CYS A 14 -22.56 14.71 0.33
C CYS A 14 -21.71 13.51 -0.12
N LEU A 15 -21.90 13.06 -1.36
CA LEU A 15 -21.01 12.11 -2.05
C LEU A 15 -19.92 12.86 -2.85
N THR A 16 -19.46 14.00 -2.35
CA THR A 16 -18.52 14.91 -3.02
C THR A 16 -17.04 14.62 -2.71
N LEU A 17 -16.74 13.46 -2.09
CA LEU A 17 -15.38 13.04 -1.74
C LEU A 17 -14.71 12.13 -2.79
N LEU A 18 -15.42 11.75 -3.86
CA LEU A 18 -14.96 10.72 -4.82
C LEU A 18 -14.79 11.23 -6.26
N SER A 19 -14.90 12.52 -6.49
CA SER A 19 -14.62 13.10 -7.80
C SER A 19 -13.24 13.75 -7.80
N VAL A 20 -12.41 13.33 -8.76
CA VAL A 20 -11.26 14.04 -9.33
C VAL A 20 -9.87 13.58 -8.80
N LEU A 21 -9.27 12.64 -9.55
CA LEU A 21 -7.82 12.43 -9.65
C LEU A 21 -7.51 12.11 -11.12
N PRO A 22 -6.88 13.00 -11.89
CA PRO A 22 -6.21 12.62 -13.13
C PRO A 22 -4.79 12.17 -12.78
N LEU A 23 -4.57 10.86 -12.64
CA LEU A 23 -3.22 10.29 -12.60
C LEU A 23 -2.74 10.08 -14.04
N LEU A 24 -1.67 10.76 -14.42
CA LEU A 24 -0.89 10.40 -15.60
C LEU A 24 -0.01 9.22 -15.19
N LEU A 25 -0.37 8.02 -15.63
CA LEU A 25 0.26 6.80 -15.18
C LEU A 25 1.08 6.18 -16.33
N CYS A 26 2.40 6.13 -16.18
CA CYS A 26 3.25 5.37 -17.09
C CYS A 26 3.36 3.92 -16.57
N LEU A 27 2.71 2.99 -17.26
CA LEU A 27 2.83 1.56 -16.98
C LEU A 27 4.07 1.00 -17.65
N VAL A 28 5.08 0.62 -16.86
CA VAL A 28 6.25 -0.12 -17.35
C VAL A 28 5.98 -1.61 -17.17
N ARG A 29 5.94 -2.34 -18.29
CA ARG A 29 5.84 -3.81 -18.28
C ARG A 29 7.19 -4.40 -17.87
N GLU A 30 7.22 -5.20 -16.80
CA GLU A 30 8.40 -6.01 -16.47
C GLU A 30 8.66 -7.04 -17.58
N GLY A 31 9.84 -6.95 -18.21
CA GLY A 31 10.46 -8.08 -18.89
C GLY A 31 11.14 -8.98 -17.86
N PRO A 32 11.37 -10.28 -18.17
CA PRO A 32 11.99 -11.19 -17.23
C PRO A 32 13.40 -10.69 -16.87
N ALA A 33 13.61 -10.36 -15.60
CA ALA A 33 14.94 -10.21 -15.04
C ALA A 33 15.64 -11.58 -15.17
N PHE A 34 16.59 -11.67 -16.10
CA PHE A 34 17.47 -12.83 -16.23
C PHE A 34 18.41 -12.87 -15.03
N LEU A 35 18.03 -13.60 -13.99
CA LEU A 35 18.96 -14.17 -13.03
C LEU A 35 19.40 -15.53 -13.57
N LEU A 36 20.62 -15.58 -14.10
CA LEU A 36 21.33 -16.81 -14.45
C LEU A 36 21.53 -17.68 -13.19
N ARG A 37 20.55 -18.52 -12.87
CA ARG A 37 20.72 -19.62 -11.90
C ARG A 37 21.17 -20.87 -12.65
N ARG A 38 22.42 -21.28 -12.39
CA ARG A 38 22.91 -22.63 -12.66
C ARG A 38 22.03 -23.63 -11.89
N THR A 39 21.38 -24.53 -12.61
CA THR A 39 20.67 -25.68 -12.06
C THR A 39 21.66 -26.80 -11.74
N VAL A 40 21.50 -27.42 -10.56
CA VAL A 40 22.04 -28.75 -10.24
C VAL A 40 20.85 -29.60 -9.81
N PRO A 41 20.55 -30.73 -10.47
CA PRO A 41 19.40 -31.56 -10.15
C PRO A 41 19.74 -32.55 -9.03
N VAL A 42 18.80 -32.75 -8.10
CA VAL A 42 18.79 -33.91 -7.21
C VAL A 42 17.44 -34.59 -7.31
N ASN A 43 17.46 -35.81 -7.85
CA ASN A 43 16.40 -36.80 -7.76
C ASN A 43 16.38 -37.40 -6.36
N SER A 44 15.20 -37.67 -5.78
CA SER A 44 14.90 -38.99 -5.22
C SER A 44 13.45 -39.11 -4.71
N ALA A 45 12.76 -40.08 -5.31
CA ALA A 45 12.05 -41.18 -4.68
C ALA A 45 10.80 -40.94 -3.81
N SER A 46 9.73 -41.55 -4.31
CA SER A 46 8.49 -41.93 -3.66
C SER A 46 8.68 -42.74 -2.37
N SER A 47 7.74 -42.61 -1.44
CA SER A 47 7.28 -43.77 -0.67
C SER A 47 5.77 -43.72 -0.46
N ARG A 48 5.19 -44.91 -0.59
CA ARG A 48 3.79 -45.27 -0.65
C ARG A 48 3.44 -45.89 0.71
N LEU A 49 2.36 -45.49 1.36
CA LEU A 49 1.76 -46.27 2.45
C LEU A 49 0.23 -46.30 2.33
N GLN A 50 -0.28 -47.51 2.45
CA GLN A 50 -1.65 -47.97 2.25
C GLN A 50 -2.43 -48.07 3.58
N GLY A 51 -3.77 -48.11 3.47
CA GLY A 51 -4.69 -48.69 4.45
C GLY A 51 -5.34 -47.64 5.36
N ARG A 52 -6.63 -47.68 5.70
CA ARG A 52 -7.61 -48.77 5.71
C ARG A 52 -9.02 -48.18 5.89
N ALA A 53 -10.05 -48.84 5.38
CA ALA A 53 -11.44 -48.37 5.35
C ALA A 53 -12.31 -48.87 6.52
N GLY A 54 -13.32 -48.05 6.86
CA GLY A 54 -14.67 -48.45 7.32
C GLY A 54 -15.02 -48.15 8.80
N PRO A 55 -16.33 -48.10 9.19
CA PRO A 55 -17.55 -47.92 8.40
C PRO A 55 -18.53 -46.85 8.96
N ARG A 56 -19.62 -46.64 8.21
CA ARG A 56 -20.75 -45.72 8.42
C ARG A 56 -21.65 -46.09 9.60
N SER A 57 -22.24 -45.08 10.25
CA SER A 57 -23.57 -45.18 10.89
C SER A 57 -24.31 -43.82 10.90
N ARG A 58 -25.62 -43.88 10.68
CA ARG A 58 -26.69 -42.86 10.79
C ARG A 58 -27.99 -43.65 11.04
N PRO A 59 -29.12 -43.03 11.45
CA PRO A 59 -29.34 -41.77 12.16
C PRO A 59 -30.31 -41.93 13.35
N SER A 60 -30.53 -40.89 14.16
CA SER A 60 -31.80 -40.74 14.89
C SER A 60 -32.06 -39.27 15.21
N GLY A 61 -33.24 -38.78 14.83
CA GLY A 61 -33.62 -37.38 14.90
C GLY A 61 -34.31 -37.00 16.21
N LYS A 62 -34.23 -35.70 16.54
CA LYS A 62 -35.24 -34.94 17.30
C LYS A 62 -35.25 -33.49 16.80
N ILE A 63 -36.45 -32.95 16.67
CA ILE A 63 -36.81 -31.66 16.06
C ILE A 63 -36.90 -30.56 17.14
N ALA A 64 -36.67 -29.30 16.71
CA ALA A 64 -36.93 -27.99 17.35
C ALA A 64 -35.85 -27.53 18.36
N LEU A 65 -35.28 -26.32 18.25
CA LEU A 65 -35.93 -25.00 18.17
C LEU A 65 -35.07 -24.02 17.34
N ARG A 66 -35.66 -23.25 16.40
CA ARG A 66 -34.94 -22.27 15.56
C ARG A 66 -34.64 -20.98 16.34
N SER A 67 -33.41 -20.83 16.81
CA SER A 67 -32.83 -19.51 17.08
C SER A 67 -32.34 -18.91 15.76
N PHE A 68 -32.81 -17.71 15.40
CA PHE A 68 -32.23 -16.91 14.32
C PHE A 68 -30.79 -16.53 14.71
N LEU A 69 -29.84 -17.40 14.38
CA LEU A 69 -28.43 -17.06 14.36
C LEU A 69 -28.17 -16.32 13.05
N SER A 70 -27.66 -15.09 13.19
CA SER A 70 -26.90 -14.39 12.16
C SER A 70 -26.09 -15.41 11.36
N SER A 71 -26.39 -15.55 10.08
CA SER A 71 -25.65 -16.42 9.17
C SER A 71 -24.21 -15.89 9.13
N GLY A 72 -23.36 -16.53 9.92
CA GLY A 72 -21.92 -16.40 9.84
C GLY A 72 -21.50 -16.61 8.39
N THR A 73 -20.68 -15.69 7.90
CA THR A 73 -19.97 -15.86 6.63
C THR A 73 -19.33 -17.24 6.62
N SER A 74 -19.79 -18.13 5.74
CA SER A 74 -19.14 -19.41 5.54
C SER A 74 -17.67 -19.14 5.20
N ALA A 75 -16.75 -19.73 5.96
CA ALA A 75 -15.34 -19.73 5.61
C ALA A 75 -15.24 -20.32 4.20
N VAL A 76 -14.78 -19.51 3.25
CA VAL A 76 -14.46 -20.00 1.92
C VAL A 76 -13.16 -20.77 2.07
N ASP A 77 -13.17 -22.06 1.80
CA ASP A 77 -11.97 -22.89 1.84
C ASP A 77 -10.98 -22.37 0.78
N VAL A 78 -9.94 -21.68 1.25
CA VAL A 78 -8.82 -21.24 0.41
C VAL A 78 -7.92 -22.47 0.17
N PRO A 79 -7.50 -22.75 -1.07
CA PRO A 79 -6.61 -23.88 -1.36
C PRO A 79 -5.35 -23.89 -0.48
N ASP A 80 -4.95 -25.08 0.01
CA ASP A 80 -3.80 -25.28 0.92
C ASP A 80 -2.45 -24.85 0.33
N ASP A 81 -2.35 -24.81 -1.00
CA ASP A 81 -1.16 -24.41 -1.76
C ASP A 81 -1.09 -22.89 -2.02
N TRP A 82 -2.12 -22.15 -1.62
CA TRP A 82 -2.14 -20.69 -1.74
C TRP A 82 -1.55 -20.02 -0.49
N ARG A 83 -1.10 -18.76 -0.66
CA ARG A 83 -0.42 -17.99 0.40
C ARG A 83 -1.27 -17.96 1.67
N LYS A 84 -0.79 -18.61 2.73
CA LYS A 84 -1.52 -18.72 3.99
C LYS A 84 -1.68 -17.35 4.64
N SER A 85 -2.88 -17.07 5.13
CA SER A 85 -3.15 -15.90 5.96
C SER A 85 -2.30 -15.95 7.22
N LYS A 86 -1.83 -14.78 7.65
CA LYS A 86 -1.16 -14.69 8.94
C LYS A 86 -2.23 -14.71 10.02
N GLU A 87 -2.01 -15.45 11.10
CA GLU A 87 -2.92 -15.40 12.25
C GLU A 87 -2.95 -13.98 12.84
N PRO A 88 -4.13 -13.44 13.21
CA PRO A 88 -4.23 -12.12 13.83
C PRO A 88 -3.37 -12.03 15.10
N SER A 89 -2.70 -10.90 15.29
CA SER A 89 -1.87 -10.63 16.46
C SER A 89 -2.10 -9.21 16.97
N ASN A 90 -2.04 -8.99 18.29
CA ASN A 90 -2.12 -7.63 18.84
C ASN A 90 -0.98 -6.70 18.35
N GLU A 91 0.08 -7.27 17.78
CA GLU A 91 1.21 -6.52 17.22
C GLU A 91 0.88 -5.88 15.86
N ASP A 92 -0.12 -6.38 15.15
CA ASP A 92 -0.56 -5.86 13.84
C ASP A 92 -1.67 -4.80 13.94
N SER A 93 -2.07 -4.39 15.15
CA SER A 93 -3.11 -3.38 15.37
C SER A 93 -2.61 -1.95 15.18
N TRP A 94 -3.41 -1.15 14.46
CA TRP A 94 -3.25 0.28 14.24
C TRP A 94 -4.40 1.06 14.89
N PRO A 95 -4.21 1.65 16.09
CA PRO A 95 -5.31 2.23 16.87
C PRO A 95 -5.89 3.52 16.28
N LEU A 96 -5.14 4.24 15.45
CA LEU A 96 -5.61 5.49 14.83
C LEU A 96 -6.29 5.28 13.47
N TRP A 97 -6.72 4.05 13.15
CA TRP A 97 -7.38 3.75 11.89
C TRP A 97 -8.63 4.61 11.62
N ALA A 98 -9.32 5.06 12.68
CA ALA A 98 -10.51 5.91 12.54
C ALA A 98 -10.20 7.32 12.00
N SER A 99 -8.94 7.78 12.05
CA SER A 99 -8.53 9.08 11.50
C SER A 99 -8.63 9.15 9.97
N LEU A 100 -8.39 8.01 9.31
CA LEU A 100 -8.66 7.81 7.89
C LEU A 100 -9.18 6.37 7.73
N PRO A 101 -10.51 6.16 7.71
CA PRO A 101 -11.13 4.83 7.84
C PRO A 101 -11.09 4.05 6.52
N ILE A 102 -9.88 3.74 6.06
CA ILE A 102 -9.61 2.89 4.91
C ILE A 102 -9.29 1.47 5.39
N ALA A 103 -9.73 0.47 4.62
CA ALA A 103 -9.37 -0.91 4.87
C ALA A 103 -7.84 -1.05 4.96
N PRO A 104 -7.31 -2.02 5.72
CA PRO A 104 -8.02 -3.01 6.55
C PRO A 104 -8.44 -2.48 7.93
N TYR A 105 -8.57 -1.16 8.10
CA TYR A 105 -8.93 -0.51 9.37
C TYR A 105 -7.87 -0.77 10.44
N GLU A 106 -8.24 -1.47 11.51
CA GLU A 106 -7.40 -1.72 12.67
C GLU A 106 -6.25 -2.68 12.36
N ARG A 107 -6.51 -3.82 11.72
CA ARG A 107 -5.49 -4.87 11.51
C ARG A 107 -4.64 -4.59 10.28
N ARG A 108 -3.39 -4.17 10.46
CA ARG A 108 -2.41 -3.85 9.41
C ARG A 108 -1.15 -4.71 9.52
N VAL A 109 -1.22 -5.90 8.94
CA VAL A 109 -0.05 -6.79 8.78
C VAL A 109 1.03 -6.12 7.95
N THR A 110 2.28 -6.27 8.38
CA THR A 110 3.45 -5.74 7.70
C THR A 110 4.28 -6.89 7.11
N MET A 111 4.57 -6.82 5.82
CA MET A 111 5.51 -7.71 5.14
C MET A 111 6.82 -6.98 4.87
N ARG A 112 7.96 -7.61 5.20
CA ARG A 112 9.30 -7.08 4.96
C ARG A 112 9.97 -7.83 3.82
N TYR A 113 10.52 -7.08 2.88
CA TYR A 113 11.29 -7.59 1.75
C TYR A 113 12.68 -6.94 1.75
N GLU A 114 13.72 -7.73 1.54
CA GLU A 114 15.06 -7.21 1.30
C GLU A 114 15.28 -7.07 -0.21
N MET A 115 15.23 -5.83 -0.70
CA MET A 115 15.34 -5.52 -2.13
C MET A 115 16.80 -5.49 -2.60
N VAL A 116 17.67 -4.95 -1.75
CA VAL A 116 19.12 -5.02 -1.92
C VAL A 116 19.73 -5.53 -0.63
N PRO A 117 20.39 -6.69 -0.64
CA PRO A 117 20.95 -7.31 0.56
C PRO A 117 21.78 -6.34 1.41
N GLY A 118 21.40 -6.22 2.68
CA GLY A 118 22.06 -5.40 3.70
C GLY A 118 21.98 -3.88 3.49
N GLN A 119 21.19 -3.41 2.52
CA GLN A 119 21.19 -2.00 2.10
C GLN A 119 19.80 -1.38 1.91
N LEU A 120 18.83 -2.13 1.36
CA LEU A 120 17.52 -1.59 1.00
C LEU A 120 16.42 -2.60 1.32
N TRP A 121 15.43 -2.16 2.09
CA TRP A 121 14.27 -2.96 2.47
C TRP A 121 12.98 -2.27 2.07
N GLY A 122 12.03 -3.04 1.57
CA GLY A 122 10.64 -2.63 1.41
C GLY A 122 9.77 -3.20 2.52
N PHE A 123 8.84 -2.40 3.00
CA PHE A 123 7.81 -2.80 3.95
C PHE A 123 6.47 -2.53 3.31
N GLU A 124 5.57 -3.51 3.32
CA GLU A 124 4.25 -3.37 2.73
C GLU A 124 3.15 -3.61 3.76
N GLN A 125 2.12 -2.79 3.66
CA GLN A 125 0.83 -3.00 4.33
C GLN A 125 -0.28 -2.97 3.29
N LYS A 126 -1.43 -3.51 3.64
CA LYS A 126 -2.65 -3.40 2.83
C LYS A 126 -3.29 -2.04 3.07
N GLN A 127 -3.83 -1.44 2.02
CA GLN A 127 -4.78 -0.33 2.14
C GLN A 127 -5.93 -0.50 1.14
N GLY A 128 -7.12 0.04 1.43
CA GLY A 128 -8.20 -0.05 0.45
C GLY A 128 -9.45 0.77 0.73
N ILE A 129 -10.16 1.08 -0.36
CA ILE A 129 -11.42 1.82 -0.40
C ILE A 129 -12.37 1.05 -1.33
N LEU A 130 -13.66 0.99 -1.01
CA LEU A 130 -14.67 0.26 -1.81
C LEU A 130 -14.29 -1.21 -2.10
N TYR A 131 -13.62 -1.86 -1.14
CA TYR A 131 -13.13 -3.24 -1.25
C TYR A 131 -12.01 -3.47 -2.27
N ILE A 132 -11.48 -2.39 -2.85
CA ILE A 132 -10.27 -2.40 -3.67
C ILE A 132 -9.08 -2.30 -2.74
N HIS A 133 -8.45 -3.44 -2.46
CA HIS A 133 -7.27 -3.53 -1.62
C HIS A 133 -5.98 -3.55 -2.46
N VAL A 134 -5.07 -2.63 -2.17
CA VAL A 134 -3.77 -2.48 -2.83
C VAL A 134 -2.65 -2.45 -1.80
N PRO A 135 -1.40 -2.82 -2.16
CA PRO A 135 -0.26 -2.58 -1.30
C PRO A 135 0.01 -1.08 -1.14
N VAL A 136 0.40 -0.66 0.05
CA VAL A 136 1.11 0.59 0.32
C VAL A 136 2.50 0.26 0.84
N ARG A 137 3.52 0.96 0.38
CA ARG A 137 4.92 0.58 0.59
C ARG A 137 5.73 1.71 1.22
N MET A 138 6.46 1.34 2.26
CA MET A 138 7.56 2.12 2.83
C MET A 138 8.89 1.51 2.40
N THR A 139 9.90 2.35 2.16
CA THR A 139 11.27 1.89 1.88
C THR A 139 12.22 2.37 2.96
N VAL A 140 13.12 1.50 3.41
CA VAL A 140 14.19 1.81 4.35
C VAL A 140 15.51 1.59 3.65
N TYR A 141 16.32 2.63 3.58
CA TYR A 141 17.67 2.60 3.05
C TYR A 141 18.68 2.76 4.20
N ARG A 142 19.66 1.87 4.25
CA ARG A 142 20.81 2.02 5.13
C ARG A 142 21.80 3.00 4.50
N MET A 143 22.06 4.11 5.19
CA MET A 143 23.10 5.05 4.77
C MET A 143 24.48 4.37 4.84
N GLN A 144 25.30 4.56 3.81
CA GLN A 144 26.62 3.95 3.64
C GLN A 144 27.75 4.87 4.07
N THR A 145 27.57 6.19 4.02
CA THR A 145 28.59 7.17 4.44
C THR A 145 28.51 7.53 5.92
N ARG A 146 27.40 7.20 6.58
CA ARG A 146 27.19 7.36 8.02
C ARG A 146 26.34 6.24 8.58
N ARG A 147 26.45 5.98 9.89
CA ARG A 147 25.48 5.12 10.58
C ARG A 147 24.12 5.82 10.61
N GLY A 148 23.08 5.05 10.31
CA GLY A 148 21.69 5.48 10.37
C GLY A 148 20.85 5.04 9.18
N LEU A 149 19.54 5.20 9.33
CA LEU A 149 18.55 4.80 8.35
C LEU A 149 17.86 6.01 7.72
N PHE A 150 17.57 5.92 6.43
CA PHE A 150 16.72 6.83 5.67
C PHE A 150 15.42 6.12 5.33
N ILE A 151 14.28 6.67 5.77
CA ILE A 151 12.96 6.08 5.57
C ILE A 151 12.17 6.94 4.58
N TYR A 152 11.62 6.30 3.55
CA TYR A 152 10.83 6.92 2.49
C TYR A 152 9.42 6.35 2.48
N ALA A 153 8.41 7.23 2.40
CA ALA A 153 6.98 6.90 2.37
C ALA A 153 6.52 5.98 3.53
N PRO A 154 6.56 6.44 4.81
CA PRO A 154 6.13 5.62 5.93
C PRO A 154 4.73 5.04 5.79
N ILE A 155 4.55 3.83 6.33
CA ILE A 155 3.25 3.15 6.47
C ILE A 155 2.83 3.13 7.95
N ALA A 156 1.67 2.56 8.29
CA ALA A 156 1.12 2.65 9.64
C ALA A 156 2.07 2.02 10.68
N PRO A 157 2.43 2.75 11.76
CA PRO A 157 3.38 2.29 12.77
C PRO A 157 2.72 1.31 13.74
N THR A 158 2.36 0.12 13.25
CA THR A 158 2.00 -1.01 14.12
C THR A 158 3.20 -1.43 14.96
N LYS A 159 2.97 -2.08 16.10
CA LYS A 159 4.09 -2.55 16.95
C LYS A 159 4.99 -3.51 16.19
N GLU A 160 4.41 -4.36 15.35
CA GLU A 160 5.11 -5.24 14.43
C GLU A 160 6.09 -4.46 13.54
N LEU A 161 5.61 -3.43 12.83
CA LEU A 161 6.46 -2.64 11.96
C LEU A 161 7.58 -1.96 12.76
N ILE A 162 7.24 -1.33 13.89
CA ILE A 162 8.23 -0.64 14.72
C ILE A 162 9.29 -1.61 15.22
N SER A 163 8.93 -2.83 15.64
CA SER A 163 9.89 -3.86 16.04
C SER A 163 10.87 -4.18 14.91
N MET A 164 10.37 -4.39 13.68
CA MET A 164 11.23 -4.65 12.52
C MET A 164 12.18 -3.48 12.20
N ILE A 165 11.77 -2.24 12.43
CA ILE A 165 12.64 -1.08 12.27
C ILE A 165 13.68 -1.00 13.40
N ARG A 166 13.33 -1.35 14.64
CA ARG A 166 14.29 -1.42 15.76
C ARG A 166 15.38 -2.47 15.52
N GLU A 167 15.05 -3.60 14.89
CA GLU A 167 16.06 -4.58 14.45
C GLU A 167 17.08 -3.93 13.51
N LEU A 168 16.63 -3.13 12.54
CA LEU A 168 17.53 -2.43 11.62
C LEU A 168 18.33 -1.33 12.35
N GLU A 169 17.74 -0.62 13.30
CA GLU A 169 18.48 0.39 14.09
C GLU A 169 19.59 -0.23 14.94
N ALA A 170 19.32 -1.39 15.56
CA ALA A 170 20.32 -2.11 16.35
C ALA A 170 21.56 -2.48 15.52
N LEU A 171 21.36 -2.83 14.25
CA LEU A 171 22.44 -3.19 13.33
C LEU A 171 23.11 -1.95 12.73
N TYR A 172 22.34 -1.00 12.23
CA TYR A 172 22.83 0.03 11.30
C TYR A 172 22.84 1.45 11.86
N GLY A 173 22.26 1.65 13.05
CA GLY A 173 22.14 2.94 13.71
C GLY A 173 20.74 3.55 13.57
N GLU A 174 20.50 4.60 14.34
CA GLU A 174 19.18 5.23 14.49
C GLU A 174 18.60 5.74 13.16
N VAL A 175 17.26 5.83 13.08
CA VAL A 175 16.58 6.50 11.98
C VAL A 175 16.99 7.98 11.97
N ALA A 176 17.60 8.40 10.87
CA ALA A 176 18.14 9.74 10.68
C ALA A 176 17.14 10.65 9.97
N TYR A 177 16.48 10.11 8.95
CA TYR A 177 15.60 10.86 8.06
C TYR A 177 14.33 10.07 7.79
N ILE A 178 13.20 10.75 7.85
CA ILE A 178 11.88 10.26 7.46
C ILE A 178 11.35 11.20 6.38
N VAL A 179 10.92 10.67 5.25
CA VAL A 179 10.42 11.45 4.11
C VAL A 179 8.96 11.12 3.85
N LEU A 180 8.10 12.13 3.89
CA LEU A 180 6.77 12.10 3.25
C LEU A 180 6.92 12.65 1.83
N PRO A 181 6.92 11.79 0.81
CA PRO A 181 7.26 12.23 -0.54
C PRO A 181 6.08 12.79 -1.32
N THR A 182 4.83 12.62 -0.88
CA THR A 182 3.65 13.01 -1.66
C THR A 182 2.69 13.87 -0.85
N VAL A 183 1.78 14.56 -1.53
CA VAL A 183 0.64 15.26 -0.91
C VAL A 183 -0.59 14.37 -0.74
N ALA A 184 -0.56 13.15 -1.32
CA ALA A 184 -1.63 12.18 -1.23
C ALA A 184 -1.93 11.78 0.23
N VAL A 185 -3.23 11.84 0.59
CA VAL A 185 -3.69 11.78 1.99
C VAL A 185 -3.43 10.40 2.61
N GLU A 186 -3.59 9.34 1.83
CA GLU A 186 -3.36 7.95 2.20
C GLU A 186 -1.92 7.64 2.57
N HIS A 187 -0.95 8.39 2.01
CA HIS A 187 0.47 8.28 2.37
C HIS A 187 0.87 9.23 3.50
N LYS A 188 0.04 10.24 3.79
CA LYS A 188 0.34 11.31 4.75
C LYS A 188 -0.06 11.00 6.18
N TYR A 189 -1.27 10.48 6.38
CA TYR A 189 -1.91 10.44 7.71
C TYR A 189 -1.15 9.60 8.75
N VAL A 190 -0.32 8.65 8.30
CA VAL A 190 0.50 7.79 9.17
C VAL A 190 1.86 8.40 9.53
N VAL A 191 2.37 9.37 8.76
CA VAL A 191 3.75 9.84 8.89
C VAL A 191 3.96 10.59 10.20
N GLY A 192 3.01 11.44 10.60
CA GLY A 192 3.05 12.13 11.88
C GLY A 192 3.22 11.15 13.04
N PRO A 193 2.25 10.24 13.27
CA PRO A 193 2.37 9.20 14.28
C PRO A 193 3.62 8.33 14.15
N PHE A 194 4.01 7.93 12.94
CA PHE A 194 5.22 7.13 12.70
C PHE A 194 6.47 7.85 13.21
N SER A 195 6.59 9.15 12.94
CA SER A 195 7.74 9.95 13.36
C SER A 195 7.91 10.09 14.86
N GLN A 196 6.84 9.92 15.65
CA GLN A 196 6.90 9.98 17.11
C GLN A 196 7.70 8.82 17.72
N PHE A 197 7.79 7.68 17.01
CA PHE A 197 8.63 6.57 17.43
C PHE A 197 10.12 6.85 17.23
N PHE A 198 10.48 7.81 16.38
CA PHE A 198 11.87 8.14 16.04
C PHE A 198 12.17 9.61 16.38
N PRO A 199 12.24 9.97 17.66
CA PRO A 199 12.31 11.37 18.11
C PRO A 199 13.60 12.11 17.69
N LYS A 200 14.62 11.38 17.22
CA LYS A 200 15.88 11.96 16.72
C LYS A 200 15.90 12.16 15.20
N ALA A 201 14.93 11.58 14.49
CA ALA A 201 14.86 11.67 13.03
C ALA A 201 14.36 13.06 12.60
N GLU A 202 14.97 13.60 11.55
CA GLU A 202 14.40 14.73 10.81
C GLU A 202 13.26 14.23 9.91
N VAL A 203 12.16 14.99 9.85
CA VAL A 203 10.97 14.66 9.06
C VAL A 203 10.85 15.66 7.91
N TRP A 204 11.08 15.18 6.70
CA TRP A 204 11.10 15.96 5.48
C TRP A 204 9.82 15.74 4.69
N VAL A 205 9.06 16.81 4.45
CA VAL A 205 7.73 16.71 3.79
C VAL A 205 7.74 17.35 2.41
N CYS A 206 7.12 16.67 1.44
CA CYS A 206 6.90 17.21 0.11
C CYS A 206 6.11 18.53 0.23
N PRO A 207 6.52 19.61 -0.46
CA PRO A 207 5.80 20.88 -0.43
C PRO A 207 4.39 20.74 -1.01
N GLY A 208 3.48 21.62 -0.58
CA GLY A 208 2.09 21.62 -1.03
C GLY A 208 1.14 20.76 -0.19
N GLN A 209 1.53 20.39 1.03
CA GLN A 209 0.64 19.65 1.93
C GLN A 209 -0.65 20.41 2.22
N PHE A 210 -1.78 19.71 2.19
CA PHE A 210 -3.10 20.28 2.45
C PHE A 210 -3.90 19.48 3.47
N SER A 211 -4.98 20.05 4.00
CA SER A 211 -5.98 19.31 4.77
C SER A 211 -7.37 19.85 4.50
N VAL A 212 -8.36 18.99 4.75
CA VAL A 212 -9.78 19.27 4.52
C VAL A 212 -10.58 19.01 5.81
N PRO A 213 -11.70 19.72 6.03
CA PRO A 213 -12.21 20.85 5.23
C PRO A 213 -11.44 22.15 5.45
N LEU A 214 -10.57 22.20 6.47
CA LEU A 214 -9.76 23.37 6.81
C LEU A 214 -8.27 23.06 6.59
N GLN A 215 -7.52 24.05 6.13
CA GLN A 215 -6.07 23.99 6.03
C GLN A 215 -5.45 24.13 7.43
N LEU A 216 -5.11 23.00 8.04
CA LEU A 216 -4.55 22.88 9.37
C LEU A 216 -3.04 22.68 9.28
N PRO A 217 -2.27 23.17 10.27
CA PRO A 217 -0.86 22.86 10.39
C PRO A 217 -0.64 21.34 10.51
N LEU A 218 0.43 20.82 9.90
CA LEU A 218 0.76 19.38 9.94
C LEU A 218 0.89 18.82 11.36
N GLN A 219 1.26 19.67 12.31
CA GLN A 219 1.40 19.36 13.72
C GLN A 219 0.09 18.82 14.32
N PHE A 220 -1.06 19.26 13.82
CA PHE A 220 -2.38 18.76 14.26
C PHE A 220 -2.64 17.33 13.78
N LEU A 221 -1.86 16.84 12.82
CA LEU A 221 -1.88 15.47 12.30
C LEU A 221 -0.78 14.61 12.94
N GLY A 222 -0.23 15.03 14.09
CA GLY A 222 0.78 14.28 14.85
C GLY A 222 2.21 14.44 14.35
N PHE A 223 2.49 15.38 13.44
CA PHE A 223 3.86 15.70 13.05
C PHE A 223 4.61 16.44 14.19
N PRO A 224 5.97 16.41 14.20
CA PRO A 224 6.75 17.08 15.24
C PRO A 224 6.42 18.57 15.38
N LEU A 225 6.36 19.03 16.64
CA LEU A 225 6.19 20.46 17.00
C LEU A 225 7.51 21.24 16.97
N ASP A 226 8.63 20.53 16.82
CA ASP A 226 9.98 21.07 16.93
C ASP A 226 10.64 21.28 15.54
N HIS A 227 11.93 21.63 15.56
CA HIS A 227 12.74 21.92 14.39
C HIS A 227 13.02 20.70 13.48
N ARG A 228 12.61 19.48 13.87
CA ARG A 228 12.80 18.28 13.05
C ARG A 228 11.86 18.25 11.86
N LEU A 229 10.71 18.91 11.92
CA LEU A 229 9.80 19.02 10.79
C LEU A 229 10.33 20.05 9.78
N LYS A 230 10.65 19.59 8.57
CA LYS A 230 11.27 20.38 7.50
C LYS A 230 10.53 20.19 6.19
N TRP A 231 10.48 21.24 5.38
CA TRP A 231 9.96 21.18 4.02
C TRP A 231 11.08 20.79 3.05
N LEU A 232 10.79 19.88 2.12
CA LEU A 232 11.71 19.59 1.02
C LEU A 232 11.81 20.83 0.11
N PRO A 233 13.02 21.39 -0.09
CA PRO A 233 13.19 22.53 -0.97
C PRO A 233 12.98 22.12 -2.43
N LYS A 234 12.53 23.05 -3.27
CA LYS A 234 12.34 22.76 -4.71
C LYS A 234 13.67 22.61 -5.45
N ASP A 235 14.70 23.34 -5.03
CA ASP A 235 16.05 23.24 -5.58
C ASP A 235 16.89 22.25 -4.74
N PRO A 236 17.41 21.17 -5.34
CA PRO A 236 18.31 20.23 -4.65
C PRO A 236 19.64 20.84 -4.19
N LYS A 237 19.99 22.05 -4.66
CA LYS A 237 21.19 22.80 -4.27
C LYS A 237 20.98 23.73 -3.07
N ASP A 238 19.75 23.80 -2.53
CA ASP A 238 19.43 24.63 -1.38
C ASP A 238 20.30 24.27 -0.16
N SER A 239 20.73 25.28 0.59
CA SER A 239 21.63 25.09 1.74
C SER A 239 20.98 24.34 2.91
N SER A 240 19.65 24.28 2.95
CA SER A 240 18.90 23.47 3.93
C SER A 240 19.05 21.96 3.69
N VAL A 241 19.38 21.53 2.47
CA VAL A 241 19.55 20.10 2.16
C VAL A 241 20.72 19.52 2.97
N PRO A 242 20.51 18.44 3.75
CA PRO A 242 21.56 17.85 4.59
C PRO A 242 22.82 17.51 3.79
N ALA A 243 23.99 17.93 4.28
CA ALA A 243 25.27 17.59 3.64
C ALA A 243 25.45 16.07 3.50
N ALA A 244 24.97 15.32 4.49
CA ALA A 244 24.96 13.87 4.48
C ALA A 244 24.24 13.26 3.27
N TRP A 245 23.20 13.90 2.72
CA TRP A 245 22.52 13.40 1.52
C TRP A 245 23.42 13.49 0.28
N ARG A 246 24.15 14.61 0.13
CA ARG A 246 25.10 14.78 -0.97
C ARG A 246 26.27 13.79 -0.87
N GLU A 247 26.81 13.62 0.33
CA GLU A 247 27.89 12.64 0.61
C GLU A 247 27.44 11.21 0.32
N GLU A 248 26.22 10.86 0.75
CA GLU A 248 25.59 9.56 0.50
C GLU A 248 25.31 9.32 -0.99
N GLY A 249 25.16 10.38 -1.78
CA GLY A 249 24.73 10.32 -3.17
C GLY A 249 23.22 10.12 -3.31
N LEU A 250 22.45 10.75 -2.43
CA LEU A 250 21.00 10.88 -2.50
C LEU A 250 20.64 12.16 -3.27
N ASP A 251 20.23 11.98 -4.52
CA ASP A 251 19.60 13.05 -5.29
C ASP A 251 18.10 13.04 -5.07
N PHE A 252 17.45 14.19 -5.26
CA PHE A 252 16.00 14.24 -5.27
C PHE A 252 15.49 15.31 -6.23
N ARG A 253 14.21 15.17 -6.62
CA ARG A 253 13.47 16.13 -7.43
C ARG A 253 12.05 16.23 -6.90
N VAL A 254 11.57 17.46 -6.71
CA VAL A 254 10.16 17.73 -6.43
C VAL A 254 9.43 17.89 -7.77
N LEU A 255 8.42 17.06 -7.99
CA LEU A 255 7.53 17.08 -9.15
C LEU A 255 6.19 17.69 -8.75
N GLY A 256 5.66 18.57 -9.60
CA GLY A 256 4.40 19.25 -9.38
C GLY A 256 4.49 20.54 -8.54
N PRO A 257 3.34 21.05 -8.06
CA PRO A 257 2.02 20.47 -8.21
C PRO A 257 1.54 20.46 -9.68
N VAL A 258 0.89 19.38 -10.10
CA VAL A 258 0.20 19.23 -11.39
C VAL A 258 -1.28 18.99 -11.12
N GLY A 259 -2.17 19.75 -11.73
CA GLY A 259 -3.62 19.70 -11.47
C GLY A 259 -4.21 21.07 -11.17
N LYS A 260 -5.54 21.19 -11.09
CA LYS A 260 -6.22 22.50 -10.99
C LYS A 260 -5.99 23.18 -9.63
N ASP A 261 -6.01 22.42 -8.52
CA ASP A 261 -5.60 22.88 -7.18
C ASP A 261 -5.44 21.70 -6.20
N LEU A 262 -4.84 21.96 -5.03
CA LEU A 262 -4.57 20.97 -3.96
C LEU A 262 -5.85 20.35 -3.34
N VAL A 263 -7.01 20.98 -3.53
CA VAL A 263 -8.30 20.50 -3.02
C VAL A 263 -8.98 19.57 -4.05
N ASN A 264 -8.70 19.77 -5.34
CA ASN A 264 -9.30 19.08 -6.48
C ASN A 264 -8.34 18.07 -7.14
N GLY A 265 -7.44 17.46 -6.36
CA GLY A 265 -6.60 16.34 -6.82
C GLY A 265 -5.29 16.76 -7.50
N ALA A 266 -4.63 17.80 -7.03
CA ALA A 266 -3.27 18.09 -7.47
C ALA A 266 -2.29 16.98 -7.06
N PHE A 267 -1.49 16.54 -8.03
CA PHE A 267 -0.39 15.62 -7.86
C PHE A 267 0.88 16.40 -7.51
N ALA A 268 1.54 16.03 -6.42
CA ALA A 268 2.90 16.46 -6.14
C ALA A 268 3.66 15.30 -5.47
N GLU A 269 4.88 15.06 -5.93
CA GLU A 269 5.72 13.97 -5.45
C GLU A 269 7.19 14.40 -5.42
N THR A 270 7.92 14.02 -4.38
CA THR A 270 9.37 14.11 -4.30
C THR A 270 9.99 12.74 -4.52
N VAL A 271 10.68 12.61 -5.65
CA VAL A 271 11.38 11.41 -6.05
C VAL A 271 12.82 11.48 -5.55
N PHE A 272 13.35 10.36 -5.07
CA PHE A 272 14.75 10.25 -4.68
C PHE A 272 15.50 9.30 -5.61
N TYR A 273 16.78 9.54 -5.87
CA TYR A 273 17.66 8.64 -6.58
C TYR A 273 18.90 8.34 -5.75
N ILE A 274 19.09 7.07 -5.40
CA ILE A 274 20.23 6.57 -4.66
C ILE A 274 21.32 6.19 -5.68
N ARG A 275 22.27 7.09 -5.95
CA ARG A 275 23.27 6.90 -7.02
C ARG A 275 24.05 5.60 -6.90
N ARG A 276 24.43 5.23 -5.66
CA ARG A 276 25.22 4.03 -5.36
C ARG A 276 24.48 2.73 -5.72
N LEU A 277 23.16 2.71 -5.52
CA LEU A 277 22.31 1.57 -5.85
C LEU A 277 21.72 1.67 -7.26
N ARG A 278 21.88 2.81 -7.94
CA ARG A 278 21.16 3.14 -9.19
C ARG A 278 19.66 2.89 -9.07
N THR A 279 19.10 3.22 -7.92
CA THR A 279 17.71 2.95 -7.57
C THR A 279 16.96 4.26 -7.36
N MET A 280 15.80 4.38 -8.00
CA MET A 280 14.89 5.51 -7.83
C MET A 280 13.77 5.12 -6.86
N LEU A 281 13.55 5.95 -5.84
CA LEU A 281 12.43 5.84 -4.92
C LEU A 281 11.32 6.77 -5.40
N VAL A 282 10.19 6.17 -5.75
CA VAL A 282 8.98 6.81 -6.25
C VAL A 282 7.79 6.31 -5.44
N THR A 283 6.71 7.09 -5.44
CA THR A 283 5.39 6.69 -4.94
C THR A 283 4.42 6.45 -6.08
N ASP A 284 3.44 7.33 -6.27
CA ASP A 284 2.36 7.12 -7.23
C ASP A 284 2.73 7.56 -8.66
N LEU A 285 3.89 8.22 -8.86
CA LEU A 285 4.40 8.58 -10.18
C LEU A 285 4.56 7.39 -11.12
N VAL A 286 5.10 6.28 -10.61
CA VAL A 286 5.31 5.05 -11.36
C VAL A 286 4.81 3.89 -10.52
N VAL A 287 3.85 3.15 -11.05
CA VAL A 287 3.32 1.95 -10.42
C VAL A 287 3.66 0.71 -11.25
N SER A 288 4.14 -0.34 -10.58
CA SER A 288 4.32 -1.66 -11.17
C SER A 288 3.18 -2.57 -10.71
N ILE A 289 2.51 -3.21 -11.67
CA ILE A 289 1.42 -4.15 -11.38
C ILE A 289 1.92 -5.55 -11.69
N SER A 290 2.01 -6.36 -10.64
CA SER A 290 2.37 -7.76 -10.76
C SER A 290 1.27 -8.55 -11.49
N SER A 291 1.68 -9.56 -12.25
CA SER A 291 0.75 -10.49 -12.92
C SER A 291 -0.08 -11.32 -11.94
N GLU A 292 0.45 -11.53 -10.74
CA GLU A 292 -0.16 -12.24 -9.61
C GLU A 292 -0.50 -11.24 -8.49
N PRO A 293 -1.50 -11.51 -7.63
CA PRO A 293 -1.80 -10.65 -6.49
C PRO A 293 -0.54 -10.49 -5.59
N PRO A 294 -0.23 -9.29 -5.08
CA PRO A 294 0.83 -9.10 -4.10
C PRO A 294 0.60 -9.94 -2.83
N GLU A 295 1.67 -10.34 -2.16
CA GLU A 295 1.59 -11.22 -0.98
C GLU A 295 0.72 -10.59 0.11
N ILE A 296 0.92 -9.30 0.35
CA ILE A 296 0.14 -8.56 1.34
C ILE A 296 -1.35 -8.49 1.00
N VAL A 297 -1.71 -8.45 -0.28
CA VAL A 297 -3.10 -8.48 -0.73
C VAL A 297 -3.68 -9.89 -0.54
N ALA A 298 -2.93 -10.92 -0.92
CA ALA A 298 -3.33 -12.32 -0.82
C ALA A 298 -3.49 -12.83 0.62
N GLU A 299 -2.81 -12.22 1.60
CA GLU A 299 -2.88 -12.58 3.03
C GLU A 299 -4.31 -12.58 3.60
N GLU A 300 -5.18 -11.73 3.05
CA GLU A 300 -6.62 -11.75 3.33
C GLU A 300 -7.31 -11.60 1.97
N PRO A 301 -7.78 -12.71 1.36
CA PRO A 301 -8.16 -12.73 -0.04
C PRO A 301 -9.61 -12.31 -0.27
N ARG A 302 -10.37 -11.85 0.74
CA ARG A 302 -11.80 -11.60 0.55
C ARG A 302 -12.05 -10.54 -0.52
N ALA A 303 -11.21 -9.51 -0.61
CA ALA A 303 -11.26 -8.53 -1.69
C ALA A 303 -11.06 -9.17 -3.08
N LEU A 304 -10.07 -10.05 -3.22
CA LEU A 304 -9.82 -10.78 -4.46
C LEU A 304 -11.04 -11.62 -4.85
N ILE A 305 -11.58 -12.39 -3.90
CA ILE A 305 -12.74 -13.26 -4.12
C ILE A 305 -13.99 -12.45 -4.47
N PHE A 306 -14.19 -11.31 -3.81
CA PHE A 306 -15.32 -10.43 -4.08
C PHE A 306 -15.29 -9.86 -5.50
N HIS A 307 -14.11 -9.38 -5.95
CA HIS A 307 -13.94 -8.81 -7.29
C HIS A 307 -13.82 -9.86 -8.39
N ALA A 308 -13.61 -11.15 -8.04
CA ALA A 308 -13.59 -12.25 -9.00
C ALA A 308 -14.96 -12.54 -9.64
N ARG A 309 -16.05 -12.07 -9.01
CA ARG A 309 -17.43 -12.33 -9.40
C ARG A 309 -17.90 -11.42 -10.52
N ASP A 310 -18.72 -11.96 -11.41
CA ASP A 310 -19.35 -11.20 -12.50
C ASP A 310 -20.56 -10.39 -12.04
N ASP A 311 -21.26 -10.87 -11.01
CA ASP A 311 -22.39 -10.18 -10.40
C ASP A 311 -22.51 -10.49 -8.89
N ALA A 312 -23.41 -9.75 -8.22
CA ALA A 312 -23.57 -9.83 -6.77
C ALA A 312 -24.12 -11.18 -6.25
N LYS A 313 -24.79 -11.97 -7.11
CA LYS A 313 -25.39 -13.27 -6.78
C LYS A 313 -24.43 -14.44 -7.03
N ALA A 314 -23.38 -14.23 -7.82
CA ALA A 314 -22.36 -15.25 -8.06
C ALA A 314 -21.71 -15.71 -6.74
N PRO A 315 -21.35 -17.00 -6.62
CA PRO A 315 -20.72 -17.54 -5.42
C PRO A 315 -19.34 -16.93 -5.17
N LEU A 316 -18.92 -16.95 -3.91
CA LEU A 316 -17.55 -16.58 -3.52
C LEU A 316 -16.65 -17.81 -3.73
N GLU A 317 -15.77 -17.75 -4.72
CA GLU A 317 -14.82 -18.81 -5.06
C GLU A 317 -13.38 -18.39 -4.73
N ALA A 318 -12.66 -19.22 -3.97
CA ALA A 318 -11.24 -18.99 -3.64
C ALA A 318 -10.27 -19.79 -4.52
N THR A 319 -10.66 -20.16 -5.74
CA THR A 319 -9.74 -20.80 -6.68
C THR A 319 -8.63 -19.82 -7.10
N ARG A 320 -7.46 -20.35 -7.48
CA ARG A 320 -6.35 -19.54 -7.99
C ARG A 320 -6.78 -18.67 -9.17
N GLU A 321 -7.56 -19.24 -10.08
CA GLU A 321 -8.10 -18.56 -11.25
C GLU A 321 -9.05 -17.43 -10.85
N ALA A 322 -9.92 -17.65 -9.86
CA ALA A 322 -10.81 -16.61 -9.34
C ALA A 322 -10.02 -15.46 -8.71
N MET A 323 -9.05 -15.76 -7.84
CA MET A 323 -8.22 -14.73 -7.21
C MET A 323 -7.42 -13.91 -8.23
N LEU A 324 -6.89 -14.54 -9.29
CA LEU A 324 -6.23 -13.84 -10.39
C LEU A 324 -7.18 -12.94 -11.17
N ARG A 325 -8.41 -13.39 -11.45
CA ARG A 325 -9.44 -12.54 -12.08
C ARG A 325 -9.77 -11.35 -11.18
N GLY A 326 -9.95 -11.59 -9.88
CA GLY A 326 -10.20 -10.56 -8.88
C GLY A 326 -9.10 -9.51 -8.84
N TRP A 327 -7.83 -9.94 -8.81
CA TRP A 327 -6.68 -9.04 -8.84
C TRP A 327 -6.64 -8.18 -10.10
N ARG A 328 -6.81 -8.78 -11.28
CA ARG A 328 -6.82 -8.02 -12.55
C ARG A 328 -7.92 -6.96 -12.57
N ARG A 329 -9.11 -7.30 -12.05
CA ARG A 329 -10.24 -6.35 -11.94
C ARG A 329 -9.96 -5.24 -10.94
N MET A 330 -9.39 -5.57 -9.78
CA MET A 330 -8.99 -4.59 -8.77
C MET A 330 -7.92 -3.64 -9.30
N ALA A 331 -6.89 -4.17 -9.96
CA ALA A 331 -5.83 -3.39 -10.57
C ALA A 331 -6.37 -2.45 -11.65
N ALA A 332 -7.22 -2.95 -12.55
CA ALA A 332 -7.87 -2.13 -13.57
C ALA A 332 -8.72 -1.00 -12.96
N PHE A 333 -9.49 -1.31 -11.92
CA PHE A 333 -10.30 -0.31 -11.22
C PHE A 333 -9.44 0.75 -10.51
N ALA A 334 -8.36 0.33 -9.84
CA ALA A 334 -7.47 1.24 -9.13
C ALA A 334 -6.79 2.24 -10.07
N LEU A 335 -6.40 1.82 -11.28
CA LEU A 335 -5.79 2.70 -12.28
C LEU A 335 -6.80 3.58 -13.01
N PHE A 336 -7.98 3.05 -13.31
CA PHE A 336 -8.92 3.64 -14.25
C PHE A 336 -10.26 3.93 -13.60
N PHE A 337 -10.22 4.45 -12.37
CA PHE A 337 -11.41 4.87 -11.61
C PHE A 337 -12.38 5.71 -12.47
N GLN A 338 -11.84 6.46 -13.44
CA GLN A 338 -12.57 7.08 -14.54
C GLN A 338 -12.07 6.60 -15.92
N TRP A 339 -12.64 5.52 -16.44
CA TRP A 339 -12.31 4.94 -17.75
C TRP A 339 -12.35 5.95 -18.92
N SER A 340 -13.24 6.94 -18.85
CA SER A 340 -13.42 7.96 -19.90
C SER A 340 -12.25 8.94 -20.02
N ALA A 341 -11.32 8.96 -19.07
CA ALA A 341 -10.15 9.84 -19.07
C ALA A 341 -8.89 9.19 -19.66
N VAL A 342 -8.98 7.93 -20.11
CA VAL A 342 -7.84 7.16 -20.60
C VAL A 342 -7.72 7.29 -22.11
N VAL A 343 -6.61 7.86 -22.57
CA VAL A 343 -6.17 7.74 -23.97
C VAL A 343 -5.09 6.67 -24.00
N ALA A 344 -5.39 5.52 -24.61
CA ALA A 344 -4.39 4.49 -24.84
C ALA A 344 -3.52 4.92 -26.03
N GLU A 345 -2.23 5.13 -25.79
CA GLU A 345 -1.24 5.34 -26.85
C GLU A 345 -0.41 4.06 -27.04
N ASP A 346 -0.25 3.62 -28.28
CA ASP A 346 0.64 2.52 -28.62
C ASP A 346 2.09 2.98 -28.50
N VAL A 347 2.72 2.70 -27.36
CA VAL A 347 4.15 2.97 -27.17
C VAL A 347 4.95 1.82 -27.77
N SER A 348 5.71 2.10 -28.83
CA SER A 348 6.63 1.11 -29.40
C SER A 348 7.83 0.91 -28.47
N MET A 349 8.31 -0.33 -28.32
CA MET A 349 9.52 -0.64 -27.54
C MET A 349 10.78 0.10 -28.03
N THR A 350 10.75 0.62 -29.26
CA THR A 350 11.82 1.45 -29.84
C THR A 350 11.87 2.84 -29.22
N GLN A 351 10.72 3.42 -28.83
CA GLN A 351 10.63 4.73 -28.17
C GLN A 351 11.13 4.71 -26.71
N LEU A 352 11.12 3.54 -26.05
CA LEU A 352 11.62 3.37 -24.68
C LEU A 352 13.14 3.12 -24.61
N ARG A 353 13.80 2.87 -25.74
CA ARG A 353 15.24 2.53 -25.84
C ARG A 353 16.10 3.67 -26.39
N ALA A 354 15.49 4.75 -26.88
CA ALA A 354 16.16 6.00 -27.24
C ALA A 354 16.22 6.91 -26.01
#